data_AF-A0A6G0PGB3-F1
#
_entry.id   AF-A0A6G0PGB3-F1
#
_cell.length_a   1.000
_cell.length_b   1.000
_cell.length_c   1.000
_cell.angle_alpha   90.00
_cell.angle_beta   90.00
_cell.angle_gamma   90.00
#
_symmetry.space_group_name_H-M   'P 1'
#
loop_
_entity.id
_entity.type
_entity.pdbx_description
1 polymer ?
#
loop_
_entity_poly.entity_id
_entity_poly.type
_entity_poly.pdbx_seq_one_letter_code
_entity_poly.pdbx_strand_id
1 'polypeptide(L)'
;MGSKGGSTAAELRLKFLFANQDGVRVEMGFPRAATVAQVKEQLMGSWPQNVPPADDAKAVRLICMGRGILQDAHTLESAVPAFDTHPTPVNVSVYRKSQTAVQEATGCHAAAKTVESAGCGCVIC
;
A
#
# COMPACT_ATOMS: atom_id res chain seq x y z
N MET A 1 16.30 22.36 18.28
CA MET A 1 16.48 21.00 18.81
C MET A 1 16.33 20.03 17.65
N GLY A 2 17.45 19.60 17.07
CA GLY A 2 17.46 18.68 15.93
C GLY A 2 17.65 17.25 16.41
N SER A 3 16.66 16.39 16.16
CA SER A 3 16.73 14.97 16.48
C SER A 3 17.78 14.30 15.59
N LYS A 4 18.97 14.04 16.14
CA LYS A 4 19.99 13.21 15.51
C LYS A 4 19.47 11.77 15.44
N GLY A 5 18.96 11.38 14.28
CA GLY A 5 18.65 10.00 13.95
C GLY A 5 19.94 9.18 13.81
N GLY A 6 20.41 8.62 14.92
CA GLY A 6 21.41 7.56 14.89
C GLY A 6 20.72 6.29 14.38
N SER A 7 20.88 5.98 13.10
CA SER A 7 20.48 4.68 12.55
C SER A 7 21.40 3.64 13.21
N THR A 8 20.92 2.99 14.26
CA THR A 8 21.62 1.84 14.81
C THR A 8 21.52 0.73 13.76
N ALA A 9 22.59 -0.05 13.54
CA ALA A 9 22.61 -1.12 12.55
C ALA A 9 21.46 -2.15 12.72
N ALA A 10 20.81 -2.16 13.90
CA ALA A 10 19.68 -2.99 14.25
C ALA A 10 18.31 -2.48 13.73
N GLU A 11 18.23 -1.24 13.24
CA GLU A 11 16.97 -0.63 12.79
C GLU A 11 16.90 -0.43 11.28
N LEU A 12 15.74 -0.77 10.71
CA LEU A 12 15.34 -0.49 9.35
C LEU A 12 14.45 0.74 9.32
N ARG A 13 14.76 1.67 8.43
CA ARG A 13 13.94 2.84 8.17
C ARG A 13 13.00 2.53 7.03
N LEU A 14 11.70 2.70 7.23
CA LEU A 14 10.67 2.52 6.21
C LEU A 14 10.08 3.86 5.84
N LYS A 15 9.85 4.06 4.54
CA LYS A 15 9.12 5.21 3.99
C LYS A 15 7.81 4.72 3.41
N PHE A 16 6.73 4.96 4.13
CA PHE A 16 5.39 4.61 3.72
C PHE A 16 4.86 5.61 2.69
N LEU A 17 4.43 5.10 1.54
CA LEU A 17 3.87 5.87 0.43
C LEU A 17 2.40 5.47 0.29
N PHE A 18 1.48 6.41 0.49
CA PHE A 18 0.05 6.10 0.46
C PHE A 18 -0.46 6.13 -0.99
N ALA A 19 -1.05 5.01 -1.43
CA ALA A 19 -1.58 4.89 -2.78
C ALA A 19 -2.71 5.92 -3.02
N ASN A 20 -2.72 6.52 -4.21
CA ASN A 20 -3.66 7.58 -4.60
C ASN A 20 -3.61 8.86 -3.74
N GLN A 21 -2.52 9.06 -2.99
CA GLN A 21 -2.32 10.22 -2.13
C GLN A 21 -0.95 10.84 -2.42
N ASP A 22 -0.88 11.57 -3.53
CA ASP A 22 0.36 12.15 -4.01
C ASP A 22 1.05 13.02 -2.95
N GLY A 23 2.35 12.79 -2.77
CA GLY A 23 3.19 13.53 -1.83
C GLY A 23 3.02 13.15 -0.36
N VAL A 24 2.01 12.36 0.03
CA VAL A 24 1.83 11.93 1.42
C VAL A 24 2.78 10.76 1.74
N ARG A 25 3.63 10.98 2.74
CA ARG A 25 4.60 9.99 3.22
C ARG A 25 4.75 10.02 4.72
N VAL A 26 5.01 8.85 5.29
CA VAL A 26 5.37 8.68 6.72
C VAL A 26 6.68 7.92 6.77
N GLU A 27 7.65 8.39 7.54
CA GLU A 27 8.95 7.73 7.71
C GLU A 27 9.09 7.28 9.17
N MET A 28 9.39 6.00 9.39
CA MET A 28 9.50 5.39 10.71
C MET A 28 10.64 4.40 10.77
N GLY A 29 11.25 4.25 11.94
CA GLY A 29 12.29 3.24 12.23
C GLY A 29 11.70 2.05 12.98
N PHE A 30 12.14 0.85 12.63
CA PHE A 30 11.72 -0.39 13.26
C PHE A 30 12.91 -1.33 13.46
N PRO A 31 12.93 -2.15 14.53
CA PRO A 31 13.89 -3.25 14.64
C PRO A 31 13.75 -4.23 13.47
N ARG A 32 14.87 -4.79 12.98
CA ARG A 32 14.89 -5.82 11.93
C ARG A 32 14.01 -7.05 12.26
N ALA A 33 13.94 -7.40 13.53
CA ALA A 33 13.14 -8.51 14.05
C ALA A 33 11.64 -8.20 14.19
N ALA A 34 11.21 -6.94 14.01
CA ALA A 34 9.81 -6.58 14.08
C ALA A 34 9.02 -7.27 12.98
N THR A 35 7.81 -7.72 13.30
CA THR A 35 6.91 -8.34 12.33
C THR A 35 6.17 -7.29 11.52
N VAL A 36 5.72 -7.67 10.32
CA VAL A 36 4.89 -6.80 9.47
C VAL A 36 3.57 -6.42 10.18
N ALA A 37 3.01 -7.31 11.02
CA ALA A 37 1.87 -6.97 11.86
C ALA A 37 2.15 -5.80 12.82
N GLN A 38 3.27 -5.85 13.57
CA GLN A 38 3.66 -4.77 14.47
C GLN A 38 3.88 -3.45 13.73
N VAL A 39 4.44 -3.53 12.53
CA VAL A 39 4.65 -2.36 11.65
C VAL A 39 3.33 -1.72 11.26
N LYS A 40 2.31 -2.52 10.92
CA LYS A 40 0.96 -2.02 10.60
C LYS A 40 0.31 -1.36 11.81
N GLU A 41 0.38 -1.97 12.98
CA GLU A 41 -0.16 -1.41 14.22
C GLU A 41 0.46 -0.04 14.52
N GLN A 42 1.79 0.08 14.42
CA GLN A 42 2.47 1.34 14.67
C GLN A 42 2.14 2.41 13.61
N LEU A 43 2.03 2.00 12.33
CA LEU A 43 1.62 2.89 11.24
C LEU A 43 0.21 3.43 11.46
N MET A 44 -0.73 2.59 11.92
CA MET A 44 -2.09 3.04 12.25
C MET A 44 -2.11 4.08 13.37
N GLY A 45 -1.24 3.95 14.37
CA GLY A 45 -1.08 4.97 15.43
C GLY A 45 -0.47 6.29 14.94
N SER A 46 0.20 6.29 13.79
CA SER A 46 0.84 7.47 13.17
C SER A 46 0.20 7.86 11.84
N TRP A 47 -1.08 7.51 11.65
CA TRP A 47 -1.75 7.68 10.37
C TRP A 47 -1.88 9.17 10.00
N PRO A 48 -1.55 9.56 8.76
CA PRO A 48 -1.61 10.96 8.35
C PRO A 48 -3.06 11.46 8.25
N GLN A 49 -3.32 12.68 8.73
CA GLN A 49 -4.66 13.28 8.80
C GLN A 49 -5.36 13.43 7.43
N ASN A 50 -4.57 13.59 6.37
CA ASN A 50 -5.08 13.82 5.01
C ASN A 50 -5.35 12.52 4.24
N VAL A 51 -5.11 11.36 4.85
CA VAL A 51 -5.41 10.06 4.23
C VAL A 51 -6.60 9.45 4.95
N PRO A 52 -7.65 9.05 4.22
CA PRO A 52 -8.77 8.34 4.81
C PRO A 52 -8.28 7.15 5.67
N PRO A 53 -8.69 7.04 6.94
CA PRO A 53 -8.20 5.99 7.81
C PRO A 53 -8.62 4.59 7.32
N ALA A 54 -7.86 3.59 7.75
CA ALA A 54 -8.26 2.20 7.64
C ALA A 54 -9.05 1.80 8.88
N ASP A 55 -10.12 1.03 8.71
CA ASP A 55 -10.94 0.54 9.82
C ASP A 55 -10.18 -0.47 10.70
N ASP A 56 -9.26 -1.23 10.09
CA ASP A 56 -8.51 -2.30 10.76
C ASP A 56 -7.14 -2.54 10.07
N ALA A 57 -6.16 -3.03 10.83
CA ALA A 57 -4.82 -3.36 10.31
C ALA A 57 -4.85 -4.41 9.18
N LYS A 58 -5.83 -5.33 9.20
CA LYS A 58 -6.04 -6.33 8.14
C LYS A 58 -6.47 -5.71 6.82
N ALA A 59 -7.08 -4.53 6.85
CA ALA A 59 -7.41 -3.77 5.64
C ALA A 59 -6.17 -3.11 5.04
N VAL A 60 -5.10 -2.90 5.81
CA VAL A 60 -3.86 -2.30 5.34
C VAL A 60 -2.99 -3.34 4.66
N ARG A 61 -2.65 -3.09 3.40
CA ARG A 61 -1.69 -3.88 2.61
C ARG A 61 -0.41 -3.06 2.46
N LEU A 62 0.68 -3.62 2.97
CA LEU A 62 2.02 -3.09 2.75
C LEU A 62 2.61 -3.81 1.54
N ILE A 63 3.09 -3.05 0.56
CA ILE A 63 3.66 -3.58 -0.68
C ILE A 63 5.07 -3.05 -0.84
N CYS A 64 6.05 -3.95 -0.83
CA CYS A 64 7.43 -3.62 -1.16
C CYS A 64 7.71 -4.01 -2.62
N MET A 65 8.30 -3.10 -3.38
CA MET A 65 8.69 -3.38 -4.77
C MET A 65 9.66 -4.57 -4.79
N GLY A 66 9.43 -5.51 -5.72
CA GLY A 66 10.21 -6.76 -5.83
C GLY A 66 9.87 -7.85 -4.79
N ARG A 67 8.98 -7.58 -3.83
CA ARG A 67 8.51 -8.56 -2.83
C ARG A 67 6.98 -8.75 -2.85
N GLY A 68 6.24 -7.80 -3.42
CA GLY A 68 4.77 -7.85 -3.44
C GLY A 68 4.17 -7.48 -2.09
N ILE A 69 3.02 -8.07 -1.76
CA ILE A 69 2.30 -7.82 -0.50
C ILE A 69 3.03 -8.52 0.65
N LEU A 70 3.43 -7.75 1.64
CA LEU A 70 4.13 -8.23 2.83
C LEU A 70 3.17 -9.02 3.73
N GLN A 71 3.62 -10.18 4.21
CA GLN A 71 2.85 -11.07 5.08
C GLN A 71 3.08 -10.74 6.54
N ASP A 72 2.01 -10.70 7.34
CA ASP A 72 2.01 -10.23 8.74
C ASP A 72 2.97 -11.00 9.65
N ALA A 73 3.12 -12.31 9.41
CA ALA A 73 3.98 -13.19 10.19
C ALA A 73 5.48 -13.01 9.90
N HIS A 74 5.85 -12.36 8.79
CA HIS A 74 7.24 -12.19 8.42
C HIS A 74 7.89 -11.05 9.20
N THR A 75 9.16 -11.20 9.54
CA THR A 75 9.98 -10.12 10.07
C THR A 75 10.41 -9.18 8.95
N LEU A 76 10.69 -7.92 9.29
CA LEU A 76 11.15 -6.93 8.31
C LEU A 76 12.43 -7.36 7.60
N GLU A 77 13.37 -7.99 8.31
CA GLU A 77 14.61 -8.52 7.73
C GLU A 77 14.36 -9.46 6.54
N SER A 78 13.32 -10.29 6.62
CA SER A 78 12.94 -11.23 5.55
C SER A 78 12.00 -10.60 4.51
N ALA A 79 11.20 -9.62 4.93
CA ALA A 79 10.11 -9.07 4.13
C ALA A 79 10.54 -7.94 3.20
N VAL A 80 11.57 -7.17 3.54
CA VAL A 80 12.01 -5.99 2.79
C VAL A 80 13.53 -5.96 2.62
N PRO A 81 14.06 -5.35 1.54
CA PRO A 81 15.49 -5.11 1.44
C PRO A 81 15.93 -4.12 2.52
N ALA A 82 17.07 -4.45 3.14
CA ALA A 82 17.70 -3.62 4.15
C ALA A 82 18.66 -2.62 3.52
N PHE A 83 18.48 -1.34 3.82
CA PHE A 83 19.39 -0.28 3.40
C PHE A 83 19.77 0.58 4.60
N ASP A 84 21.06 0.78 4.81
CA ASP A 84 21.54 1.63 5.90
C ASP A 84 21.56 3.12 5.49
N THR A 85 21.68 3.39 4.19
CA THR A 85 21.86 4.74 3.65
C THR A 85 20.54 5.50 3.46
N HIS A 86 19.43 4.81 3.21
CA HIS A 86 18.14 5.43 2.90
C HIS A 86 16.97 4.58 3.40
N PRO A 87 15.81 5.20 3.70
CA PRO A 87 14.61 4.44 4.05
C PRO A 87 14.10 3.57 2.89
N THR A 88 13.70 2.34 3.19
CA THR A 88 13.08 1.43 2.22
C THR A 88 11.66 1.90 1.89
N PRO A 89 11.33 2.16 0.61
CA PRO A 89 9.99 2.59 0.23
C PRO A 89 9.00 1.42 0.29
N VAL A 90 7.87 1.63 0.97
CA VAL A 90 6.78 0.67 1.11
C VAL A 90 5.48 1.34 0.72
N ASN A 91 4.80 0.83 -0.30
CA ASN A 91 3.49 1.32 -0.71
C ASN A 91 2.41 0.82 0.26
N VAL A 92 1.52 1.72 0.66
CA VAL A 92 0.40 1.46 1.56
C VAL A 92 -0.89 1.55 0.75
N SER A 93 -1.65 0.46 0.75
CA SER A 93 -3.00 0.40 0.18
C SER A 93 -3.99 0.00 1.25
N VAL A 94 -5.15 0.65 1.28
CA VAL A 94 -6.25 0.28 2.18
C VAL A 94 -7.30 -0.47 1.36
N TYR A 95 -7.44 -1.76 1.62
CA TYR A 95 -8.49 -2.57 1.04
C TYR A 95 -9.82 -2.24 1.72
N ARG A 96 -10.73 -1.65 0.96
CA ARG A 96 -12.12 -1.49 1.38
C ARG A 96 -12.95 -2.50 0.61
N LYS A 97 -13.75 -3.30 1.33
CA LYS A 97 -14.86 -4.01 0.68
C LYS A 97 -15.73 -2.94 0.07
N SER A 98 -15.82 -2.89 -1.25
CA SER A 98 -16.71 -1.98 -1.94
C SER A 98 -18.11 -2.17 -1.37
N GLN A 99 -18.61 -1.19 -0.61
CA GLN A 99 -20.02 -0.89 -0.75
C GLN A 99 -20.17 -0.54 -2.23
N THR A 100 -20.97 -1.33 -2.93
CA THR A 100 -21.29 -1.16 -4.35
C THR A 100 -21.30 0.32 -4.67
N ALA A 101 -20.38 0.77 -5.53
CA ALA A 101 -20.45 2.10 -6.07
C ALA A 101 -21.77 2.17 -6.85
N VAL A 102 -22.83 2.66 -6.21
CA VAL A 102 -23.97 3.23 -6.92
C VAL A 102 -23.38 4.47 -7.56
N GLN A 103 -22.83 4.28 -8.76
CA GLN A 103 -22.65 5.38 -9.69
C GLN A 103 -24.05 5.93 -9.91
N GLU A 104 -24.36 7.07 -9.30
CA GLU A 104 -25.39 7.95 -9.82
C GLU A 104 -24.93 8.43 -11.19
N ALA A 105 -25.17 7.60 -12.21
CA ALA A 105 -25.23 8.03 -13.59
C ALA A 105 -26.58 8.71 -13.82
N THR A 106 -26.75 9.90 -13.24
CA THR A 106 -27.87 10.78 -13.59
C THR A 106 -27.56 11.44 -14.92
N GLY A 107 -28.04 10.79 -15.99
CA GLY A 107 -28.64 11.43 -17.15
C GLY A 107 -27.70 12.00 -18.23
N CYS A 108 -27.48 11.23 -19.29
CA CYS A 108 -27.89 11.69 -20.63
C CYS A 108 -28.10 10.48 -21.55
N HIS A 109 -29.32 10.36 -22.08
CA HIS A 109 -29.71 9.35 -23.04
C HIS A 109 -28.90 9.46 -24.34
N ALA A 110 -28.36 8.34 -24.81
CA ALA A 110 -28.18 8.08 -26.24
C ALA A 110 -28.27 6.57 -26.48
N ALA A 111 -29.33 6.16 -27.16
CA ALA A 111 -29.58 4.78 -27.54
C ALA A 111 -28.54 4.29 -28.57
N ALA A 112 -27.79 3.25 -28.23
CA ALA A 112 -26.98 2.52 -29.20
C ALA A 112 -27.57 1.11 -29.37
N LYS A 113 -27.99 0.82 -30.60
CA LYS A 113 -28.65 -0.42 -31.02
C LYS A 113 -27.71 -1.61 -30.93
N THR A 114 -28.28 -2.74 -30.51
CA THR A 114 -27.76 -4.11 -30.63
C THR A 114 -27.15 -4.37 -32.00
N VAL A 115 -25.92 -4.91 -32.04
CA VAL A 115 -25.42 -5.71 -33.16
C VAL A 115 -24.74 -6.95 -32.60
N GLU A 116 -25.20 -8.10 -33.10
CA GLU A 116 -24.80 -9.45 -32.78
C GLU A 116 -23.58 -9.88 -33.61
N SER A 117 -22.78 -10.79 -33.05
CA SER A 117 -21.91 -11.78 -33.72
C SER A 117 -20.73 -11.30 -34.59
N ALA A 118 -19.51 -11.63 -34.15
CA ALA A 118 -18.59 -12.50 -34.90
C ALA A 118 -17.32 -12.78 -34.05
N GLY A 119 -17.03 -14.06 -33.83
CA GLY A 119 -15.79 -14.50 -33.19
C GLY A 119 -14.56 -14.14 -34.01
N CYS A 120 -13.45 -13.85 -33.32
CA CYS A 120 -12.14 -13.73 -33.94
C CYS A 120 -11.16 -14.60 -33.16
N GLY A 121 -10.81 -15.75 -33.74
CA GLY A 121 -9.72 -16.60 -33.29
C GLY A 121 -8.41 -16.11 -33.88
N CYS A 122 -7.38 -15.97 -33.05
CA CYS A 122 -6.01 -15.72 -33.50
C CYS A 122 -5.15 -16.91 -33.07
N VAL A 123 -4.70 -17.67 -34.07
CA VAL A 123 -3.59 -18.65 -33.97
C VAL A 123 -2.27 -17.89 -33.91
N ILE A 124 -1.35 -18.35 -33.05
CA ILE A 124 0.04 -17.86 -32.95
C ILE A 124 0.88 -18.75 -33.87
N CYS A 125 1.64 -18.13 -34.78
CA CYS A 125 2.61 -18.78 -35.66
C CYS A 125 3.86 -19.22 -34.91
#